data_AF-A0A850ENZ2-F1
#
_entry.id   AF-A0A850ENZ2-F1
#
_cell.length_a   1.000
_cell.length_b   1.000
_cell.length_c   1.000
_cell.angle_alpha   90.00
_cell.angle_beta   90.00
_cell.angle_gamma   90.00
#
_symmetry.space_group_name_H-M   'P 1'
#
loop_
_entity.id
_entity.type
_entity.pdbx_description
1 polymer ?
#
loop_
_entity_poly.entity_id
_entity_poly.type
_entity_poly.pdbx_seq_one_letter_code
_entity_poly.pdbx_strand_id
1 'polypeptide(L)'
;MKLEVTLCYSLLEKCFDSITNVFDETTLLNELKRRKLIIHHELENIYESYFKHDRPELFDIYAAFVSSILNNEMYSKVVDNINESPVVELIFPDSNNNRIVTNVCNSTEDKILMSELLNDFEKEKLENEMSISSFNSTEILDENKPTILNHYKIPIFKRVPQGENSFALSKWLGRFLKNEKEITIIDNFLYENSINFYNYVIKYIDKDANIKLITMVNNRNTEANIINKFKSSPFDLWNISEIHIVNMKREQHARNILTENYIIMIDKGMAVFGTGRVNNTDQSDITINYRSKVQEYSLPLNIRKIV
;
A
#
# COMPACT_ATOMS: atom_id res chain seq x y z
N MET A 1 5.27 1.09 -0.30
CA MET A 1 4.84 -0.24 -0.77
C MET A 1 4.58 -0.03 -2.24
N LYS A 2 5.22 -0.78 -3.12
CA LYS A 2 4.93 -0.67 -4.54
C LYS A 2 3.78 -1.64 -4.85
N LEU A 3 2.65 -1.11 -5.30
CA LEU A 3 1.52 -1.94 -5.71
C LEU A 3 1.96 -2.89 -6.83
N GLU A 4 1.53 -4.14 -6.74
CA GLU A 4 1.73 -5.13 -7.79
C GLU A 4 0.74 -4.87 -8.92
N VAL A 5 1.26 -4.63 -10.13
CA VAL A 5 0.43 -4.29 -11.29
C VAL A 5 0.79 -5.14 -12.49
N THR A 6 -0.23 -5.62 -13.19
CA THR A 6 -0.08 -6.32 -14.47
C THR A 6 -0.38 -5.35 -15.59
N LEU A 7 0.48 -5.29 -16.60
CA LEU A 7 0.31 -4.40 -17.74
C LEU A 7 -0.28 -5.14 -18.94
N CYS A 8 -0.98 -4.43 -19.81
CA CYS A 8 -1.25 -4.89 -21.17
C CYS A 8 -0.24 -4.23 -22.13
N TYR A 9 0.06 -4.87 -23.26
CA TYR A 9 0.95 -4.31 -24.29
C TYR A 9 0.48 -2.93 -24.76
N SER A 10 -0.83 -2.69 -24.80
CA SER A 10 -1.42 -1.42 -25.22
C SER A 10 -1.01 -0.24 -24.36
N LEU A 11 -0.81 -0.45 -23.06
CA LEU A 11 -0.33 0.60 -22.17
C LEU A 11 1.18 0.80 -22.31
N LEU A 12 1.94 -0.28 -22.53
CA LEU A 12 3.38 -0.19 -22.81
C LEU A 12 3.64 0.57 -24.10
N GLU A 13 2.90 0.27 -25.16
CA GLU A 13 2.93 0.98 -26.43
C GLU A 13 2.69 2.48 -26.24
N LYS A 14 1.62 2.85 -25.52
CA LYS A 14 1.32 4.25 -25.21
C LYS A 14 2.44 4.94 -24.43
N CYS A 15 3.13 4.22 -23.54
CA CYS A 15 4.31 4.73 -22.87
C CYS A 15 5.46 4.96 -23.86
N PHE A 16 5.74 4.01 -24.74
CA PHE A 16 6.86 4.09 -25.67
C PHE A 16 6.65 5.12 -26.78
N ASP A 17 5.43 5.26 -27.31
CA ASP A 17 5.04 6.33 -28.24
C ASP A 17 5.32 7.72 -27.68
N SER A 18 5.23 7.84 -26.36
CA SER A 18 5.48 9.10 -25.68
C SER A 18 6.98 9.37 -25.45
N ILE A 19 7.84 8.33 -25.47
CA ILE A 19 9.31 8.44 -25.35
C ILE A 19 9.95 8.91 -26.66
N THR A 20 9.37 8.54 -27.81
CA THR A 20 9.89 8.93 -29.13
C THR A 20 9.77 10.44 -29.39
N ASN A 21 8.98 11.16 -28.60
CA ASN A 21 8.97 12.62 -28.54
C ASN A 21 10.04 13.12 -27.57
N VAL A 22 11.26 13.21 -28.10
CA VAL A 22 12.54 13.66 -27.51
C VAL A 22 12.41 14.55 -26.24
N PHE A 23 12.96 14.03 -25.12
CA PHE A 23 13.39 14.71 -23.87
C PHE A 23 12.61 14.62 -22.55
N ASP A 24 11.49 13.90 -22.44
CA ASP A 24 10.89 13.65 -21.12
C ASP A 24 10.51 12.18 -20.91
N GLU A 25 10.99 11.58 -19.82
CA GLU A 25 10.29 10.42 -19.28
C GLU A 25 8.88 10.86 -18.94
N THR A 26 7.91 10.36 -19.70
CA THR A 26 6.55 10.85 -19.59
C THR A 26 5.97 10.55 -18.21
N THR A 27 5.09 11.42 -17.74
CA THR A 27 4.41 11.28 -16.45
C THR A 27 3.83 9.87 -16.27
N LEU A 28 3.33 9.25 -17.34
CA LEU A 28 2.81 7.88 -17.33
C LEU A 28 3.89 6.83 -17.02
N LEU A 29 5.05 6.87 -17.68
CA LEU A 29 6.16 5.96 -17.41
C LEU A 29 6.71 6.14 -15.99
N ASN A 30 6.83 7.40 -15.55
CA ASN A 30 7.22 7.75 -14.18
C ASN A 30 6.24 7.21 -13.15
N GLU A 31 4.94 7.26 -13.46
CA GLU A 31 3.94 6.59 -12.66
C GLU A 31 4.22 5.07 -12.67
N LEU A 32 4.29 4.40 -13.82
CA LEU A 32 4.56 2.95 -13.86
C LEU A 32 5.78 2.51 -13.03
N LYS A 33 6.90 3.22 -13.10
CA LYS A 33 8.14 2.93 -12.33
C LYS A 33 7.97 2.98 -10.81
N ARG A 34 6.92 3.62 -10.29
CA ARG A 34 6.60 3.63 -8.85
C ARG A 34 5.89 2.35 -8.39
N ARG A 35 5.48 1.48 -9.31
CA ARG A 35 4.80 0.21 -9.04
C ARG A 35 5.78 -0.96 -9.15
N LYS A 36 5.35 -2.13 -8.70
CA LYS A 36 6.06 -3.40 -8.89
C LYS A 36 5.38 -4.11 -10.05
N LEU A 37 6.05 -4.16 -11.20
CA LEU A 37 5.49 -4.77 -12.41
C LEU A 37 5.52 -6.29 -12.29
N ILE A 38 4.39 -6.91 -12.62
CA ILE A 38 4.28 -8.36 -12.68
C ILE A 38 4.83 -8.86 -14.01
N ILE A 39 5.66 -9.89 -13.92
CA ILE A 39 6.29 -10.54 -15.05
C ILE A 39 5.83 -11.99 -15.09
N HIS A 40 5.48 -12.46 -16.28
CA HIS A 40 5.19 -13.85 -16.56
C HIS A 40 5.68 -14.19 -17.98
N HIS A 41 6.21 -15.39 -18.20
CA HIS A 41 6.77 -15.76 -19.50
C HIS A 41 5.76 -15.64 -20.66
N GLU A 42 4.49 -15.98 -20.43
CA GLU A 42 3.45 -15.78 -21.44
C GLU A 42 3.16 -14.30 -21.74
N LEU A 43 3.29 -13.40 -20.75
CA LEU A 43 3.16 -11.96 -20.98
C LEU A 43 4.31 -11.45 -21.84
N GLU A 44 5.54 -11.89 -21.54
CA GLU A 44 6.71 -11.55 -22.32
C GLU A 44 6.53 -12.01 -23.78
N ASN A 45 6.07 -13.24 -24.00
CA ASN A 45 5.80 -13.76 -25.34
C ASN A 45 4.74 -12.91 -26.09
N ILE A 46 3.66 -12.50 -25.40
CA ILE A 46 2.62 -11.65 -25.99
C ILE A 46 3.23 -10.29 -26.38
N TYR A 47 3.97 -9.65 -25.47
CA TYR A 47 4.53 -8.32 -25.72
C TYR A 47 5.60 -8.37 -26.81
N GLU A 48 6.48 -9.36 -26.77
CA GLU A 48 7.54 -9.54 -27.76
C GLU A 48 6.94 -9.80 -29.15
N SER A 49 5.93 -10.67 -29.25
CA SER A 49 5.21 -10.92 -30.50
C SER A 49 4.57 -9.64 -31.04
N TYR A 50 3.89 -8.87 -30.19
CA TYR A 50 3.25 -7.62 -30.57
C TYR A 50 4.27 -6.59 -31.08
N PHE A 51 5.32 -6.29 -30.32
CA PHE A 51 6.30 -5.29 -30.72
C PHE A 51 7.15 -5.74 -31.91
N LYS A 52 7.36 -7.04 -32.15
CA LYS A 52 8.05 -7.52 -33.35
C LYS A 52 7.22 -7.38 -34.62
N HIS A 53 5.91 -7.61 -34.53
CA HIS A 53 5.04 -7.74 -35.70
C HIS A 53 4.21 -6.50 -35.98
N ASP A 54 3.62 -5.90 -34.94
CA ASP A 54 2.65 -4.81 -35.07
C ASP A 54 3.31 -3.42 -34.91
N ARG A 55 4.32 -3.29 -34.04
CA ARG A 55 5.05 -2.04 -33.75
C ARG A 55 6.58 -2.19 -33.76
N PRO A 56 7.19 -2.69 -34.87
CA PRO A 56 8.62 -3.00 -34.94
C PRO A 56 9.54 -1.82 -34.64
N GLU A 57 9.10 -0.59 -34.89
CA GLU A 57 9.83 0.64 -34.57
C GLU A 57 10.00 0.88 -33.06
N LEU A 58 9.18 0.24 -32.22
CA LEU A 58 9.26 0.33 -30.76
C LEU A 58 9.99 -0.88 -30.13
N PHE A 59 10.38 -1.87 -30.93
CA PHE A 59 10.91 -3.14 -30.41
C PHE A 59 12.20 -2.97 -29.59
N ASP A 60 13.14 -2.15 -30.06
CA ASP A 60 14.38 -1.87 -29.33
C ASP A 60 14.11 -1.17 -27.98
N ILE A 61 13.11 -0.29 -27.94
CA ILE A 61 12.67 0.40 -26.71
C ILE A 61 12.07 -0.61 -25.74
N TYR A 62 11.21 -1.51 -26.22
CA TYR A 62 10.67 -2.61 -25.42
C TYR A 62 11.79 -3.49 -24.84
N ALA A 63 12.75 -3.93 -25.66
CA ALA A 63 13.87 -4.75 -25.21
C ALA A 63 14.71 -4.05 -24.13
N ALA A 64 14.97 -2.74 -24.29
CA ALA A 64 15.66 -1.94 -23.28
C ALA A 64 14.84 -1.79 -21.98
N PHE A 65 13.52 -1.57 -22.09
CA PHE A 65 12.61 -1.47 -20.95
C PHE A 65 12.61 -2.77 -20.14
N VAL A 66 12.43 -3.91 -20.81
CA VAL A 66 12.52 -5.26 -20.23
C VAL A 66 13.85 -5.42 -19.50
N SER A 67 14.98 -5.17 -20.17
CA SER A 67 16.30 -5.28 -19.52
C SER A 67 16.45 -4.38 -18.29
N SER A 68 15.87 -3.18 -18.29
CA SER A 68 15.96 -2.23 -17.17
C SER A 68 15.08 -2.58 -15.97
N ILE A 69 13.90 -3.16 -16.19
CA ILE A 69 12.92 -3.44 -15.13
C ILE A 69 12.99 -4.89 -14.64
N LEU A 70 13.18 -5.85 -15.53
CA LEU A 70 13.19 -7.27 -15.16
C LEU A 70 14.40 -7.64 -14.29
N ASN A 71 15.53 -6.93 -14.45
CA ASN A 71 16.75 -7.20 -13.69
C ASN A 71 16.77 -6.57 -12.28
N ASN A 72 15.65 -6.02 -11.80
CA ASN A 72 15.61 -5.36 -10.50
C ASN A 72 14.37 -5.75 -9.67
N GLU A 73 14.60 -6.54 -8.62
CA GLU A 73 13.58 -7.04 -7.69
C GLU A 73 12.77 -5.93 -6.99
N MET A 74 13.30 -4.69 -6.95
CA MET A 74 12.56 -3.54 -6.44
C MET A 74 11.47 -3.05 -7.40
N TYR A 75 11.58 -3.32 -8.70
CA TYR A 75 10.66 -2.82 -9.73
C TYR A 75 9.79 -3.91 -10.34
N SER A 76 10.13 -5.17 -10.11
CA SER A 76 9.39 -6.28 -10.70
C SER A 76 9.24 -7.49 -9.80
N LYS A 77 8.23 -8.31 -10.10
CA LYS A 77 7.96 -9.60 -9.46
C LYS A 77 7.67 -10.62 -10.53
N VAL A 78 8.47 -11.68 -10.57
CA VAL A 78 8.22 -12.83 -11.42
C VAL A 78 7.15 -13.71 -10.78
N VAL A 79 6.19 -14.14 -11.59
CA VAL A 79 5.18 -15.12 -11.23
C VAL A 79 5.36 -16.31 -12.18
N ASP A 80 5.41 -17.52 -11.61
CA ASP A 80 5.60 -18.75 -12.39
C ASP A 80 4.31 -19.54 -12.60
N ASN A 81 3.28 -19.28 -11.80
CA ASN A 81 2.01 -20.01 -11.83
C ASN A 81 0.84 -19.07 -12.14
N ILE A 82 0.07 -19.41 -13.17
CA ILE A 82 -1.17 -18.71 -13.52
C ILE A 82 -2.34 -19.35 -12.75
N ASN A 83 -3.19 -18.50 -12.17
CA ASN A 83 -4.46 -18.93 -11.59
C ASN A 83 -5.59 -18.73 -12.60
N GLU A 84 -5.77 -19.71 -13.47
CA GLU A 84 -6.83 -19.70 -14.48
C GLU A 84 -8.21 -19.67 -13.84
N SER A 85 -9.07 -18.78 -14.32
CA SER A 85 -10.46 -18.68 -13.89
C SER A 85 -11.41 -18.86 -15.07
N PRO A 86 -12.40 -19.77 -14.99
CA PRO A 86 -13.43 -19.92 -16.03
C PRO A 86 -14.19 -18.62 -16.32
N VAL A 87 -14.30 -17.74 -15.32
CA VAL A 87 -14.91 -16.42 -15.47
C VAL A 87 -14.21 -15.58 -16.53
N VAL A 88 -12.88 -15.70 -16.66
CA VAL A 88 -12.09 -14.94 -17.63
C VAL A 88 -12.48 -15.31 -19.06
N GLU A 89 -12.82 -16.57 -19.31
CA GLU A 89 -13.29 -17.03 -20.62
C GLU A 89 -14.65 -16.43 -20.99
N LEU A 90 -15.51 -16.20 -19.99
CA LEU A 90 -16.82 -15.57 -20.18
C LEU A 90 -16.72 -14.06 -20.41
N ILE A 91 -15.70 -13.41 -19.83
CA ILE A 91 -15.45 -11.99 -20.03
C ILE A 91 -14.80 -11.74 -21.40
N PHE A 92 -13.83 -12.58 -21.79
CA PHE A 92 -13.05 -12.41 -23.01
C PHE A 92 -13.13 -13.64 -23.92
N PRO A 93 -14.30 -13.96 -24.50
CA PRO A 93 -14.48 -15.15 -25.32
C PRO A 93 -13.55 -15.17 -26.54
N ASP A 94 -13.29 -14.01 -27.13
CA ASP A 94 -12.59 -13.87 -28.42
C ASP A 94 -11.15 -13.35 -28.30
N SER A 95 -10.67 -13.02 -27.10
CA SER A 95 -9.35 -12.39 -26.91
C SER A 95 -8.42 -13.23 -26.04
N ASN A 96 -7.59 -14.05 -26.68
CA ASN A 96 -6.59 -14.86 -25.98
C ASN A 96 -5.61 -14.00 -25.16
N ASN A 97 -5.20 -12.84 -25.69
CA ASN A 97 -4.29 -11.94 -25.00
C ASN A 97 -4.91 -11.38 -23.71
N ASN A 98 -6.17 -10.93 -23.74
CA ASN A 98 -6.84 -10.45 -22.54
C ASN A 98 -7.03 -11.59 -21.53
N ARG A 99 -7.33 -12.82 -21.99
CA ARG A 99 -7.45 -13.98 -21.10
C ARG A 99 -6.15 -14.25 -20.33
N ILE A 100 -5.02 -14.32 -21.02
CA ILE A 100 -3.70 -14.55 -20.40
C ILE A 100 -3.37 -13.41 -19.44
N VAL A 101 -3.47 -12.15 -19.89
CA VAL A 101 -3.14 -10.98 -19.07
C VAL A 101 -3.99 -10.91 -17.80
N THR A 102 -5.28 -11.20 -17.91
CA THR A 102 -6.20 -11.21 -16.77
C THR A 102 -5.94 -12.38 -15.82
N ASN A 103 -5.67 -13.58 -16.33
CA ASN A 103 -5.34 -14.73 -15.49
C ASN A 103 -4.02 -14.52 -14.74
N VAL A 104 -3.01 -13.89 -15.36
CA VAL A 104 -1.80 -13.46 -14.65
C VAL A 104 -2.15 -12.43 -13.58
N CYS A 105 -2.94 -11.41 -13.89
CA CYS A 105 -3.37 -10.42 -12.90
C CYS A 105 -4.11 -11.06 -11.71
N ASN A 106 -4.97 -12.05 -11.96
CA ASN A 106 -5.72 -12.77 -10.94
C ASN A 106 -4.83 -13.53 -9.93
N SER A 107 -3.58 -13.86 -10.31
CA SER A 107 -2.60 -14.51 -9.44
C SER A 107 -1.89 -13.56 -8.48
N THR A 108 -2.07 -12.24 -8.63
CA THR A 108 -1.33 -11.21 -7.89
C THR A 108 -2.02 -10.80 -6.60
N GLU A 109 -1.29 -10.25 -5.63
CA GLU A 109 -1.88 -9.85 -4.34
C GLU A 109 -2.84 -8.65 -4.50
N ASP A 110 -2.46 -7.67 -5.32
CA ASP A 110 -3.21 -6.43 -5.49
C ASP A 110 -4.30 -6.49 -6.56
N LYS A 111 -4.21 -7.45 -7.51
CA LYS A 111 -5.20 -7.64 -8.60
C LYS A 111 -5.48 -6.35 -9.39
N ILE A 112 -4.40 -5.64 -9.75
CA ILE A 112 -4.49 -4.41 -10.54
C ILE A 112 -4.07 -4.69 -11.98
N LEU A 113 -4.98 -4.44 -12.92
CA LEU A 113 -4.73 -4.56 -14.35
C LEU A 113 -4.69 -3.16 -14.99
N MET A 114 -3.64 -2.87 -15.75
CA MET A 114 -3.52 -1.61 -16.46
C MET A 114 -3.56 -1.83 -17.97
N SER A 115 -4.56 -1.27 -18.65
CA SER A 115 -4.83 -1.56 -20.06
C SER A 115 -5.61 -0.43 -20.75
N GLU A 116 -5.27 -0.17 -22.01
CA GLU A 116 -6.06 0.69 -22.91
C GLU A 116 -7.15 -0.09 -23.68
N LEU A 117 -7.12 -1.43 -23.64
CA LEU A 117 -8.00 -2.28 -24.46
C LEU A 117 -9.33 -2.63 -23.79
N LEU A 118 -9.49 -2.31 -22.50
CA LEU A 118 -10.67 -2.70 -21.75
C LEU A 118 -11.77 -1.65 -21.87
N ASN A 119 -12.94 -2.07 -22.30
CA ASN A 119 -14.15 -1.25 -22.28
C ASN A 119 -14.80 -1.24 -20.88
N ASP A 120 -15.74 -0.31 -20.65
CA ASP A 120 -16.36 -0.12 -19.33
C ASP A 120 -17.10 -1.38 -18.82
N PHE A 121 -17.71 -2.14 -19.72
CA PHE A 121 -18.41 -3.38 -19.37
C PHE A 121 -17.43 -4.48 -18.91
N GLU A 122 -16.31 -4.64 -19.61
CA GLU A 122 -15.25 -5.58 -19.22
C GLU A 122 -14.64 -5.18 -17.88
N LYS A 123 -14.36 -3.88 -17.67
CA LYS A 123 -13.86 -3.36 -16.39
C LYS A 123 -14.83 -3.65 -15.25
N GLU A 124 -16.13 -3.42 -15.47
CA GLU A 124 -17.17 -3.69 -14.48
C GLU A 124 -17.24 -5.18 -14.11
N LYS A 125 -17.21 -6.06 -15.11
CA LYS A 125 -17.20 -7.51 -14.86
C LYS A 125 -15.96 -7.98 -14.11
N LEU A 126 -14.78 -7.47 -14.47
CA LEU A 126 -13.54 -7.81 -13.77
C LEU A 126 -13.58 -7.42 -12.29
N GLU A 127 -14.09 -6.22 -11.98
CA GLU A 127 -14.23 -5.76 -10.60
C GLU A 127 -15.27 -6.61 -9.85
N ASN A 128 -16.46 -6.81 -10.42
CA ASN A 128 -17.57 -7.47 -9.74
C ASN A 128 -17.37 -8.98 -9.58
N GLU A 129 -16.82 -9.66 -10.59
CA GLU A 129 -16.72 -11.13 -10.60
C GLU A 129 -15.35 -11.63 -10.12
N MET A 130 -14.30 -10.81 -10.20
CA MET A 130 -12.93 -11.24 -9.87
C MET A 130 -12.21 -10.34 -8.86
N SER A 131 -12.79 -9.19 -8.51
CA SER A 131 -12.14 -8.13 -7.72
C SER A 131 -10.83 -7.66 -8.35
N ILE A 132 -10.80 -7.59 -9.69
CA ILE A 132 -9.68 -7.04 -10.45
C ILE A 132 -10.00 -5.59 -10.81
N SER A 133 -9.26 -4.66 -10.21
CA SER A 133 -9.39 -3.24 -10.52
C SER A 133 -8.59 -2.89 -11.76
N SER A 134 -9.27 -2.32 -12.75
CA SER A 134 -8.72 -2.06 -14.08
C SER A 134 -8.62 -0.57 -14.38
N PHE A 135 -7.47 -0.11 -14.90
CA PHE A 135 -7.21 1.31 -15.16
C PHE A 135 -6.58 1.55 -16.54
N ASN A 136 -7.04 2.58 -17.24
CA ASN A 136 -6.36 3.11 -18.43
C ASN A 136 -5.44 4.28 -18.06
N SER A 137 -4.70 4.83 -19.03
CA SER A 137 -3.75 5.92 -18.79
C SER A 137 -4.39 7.17 -18.22
N THR A 138 -5.62 7.52 -18.63
CA THR A 138 -6.28 8.73 -18.12
C THR A 138 -6.60 8.58 -16.64
N GLU A 139 -7.03 7.39 -16.21
CA GLU A 139 -7.29 7.07 -14.80
C GLU A 139 -6.02 6.95 -13.96
N ILE A 140 -4.91 6.49 -14.56
CA ILE A 140 -3.59 6.44 -13.90
C ILE A 140 -3.06 7.86 -13.62
N LEU A 141 -3.35 8.79 -14.52
CA LEU A 141 -2.88 10.18 -14.46
C LEU A 141 -3.82 11.11 -13.69
N ASP A 142 -5.06 10.71 -13.43
CA ASP A 142 -6.03 11.49 -12.67
C ASP A 142 -5.78 11.38 -11.16
N GLU A 143 -5.07 12.35 -10.60
CA GLU A 143 -4.75 12.41 -9.17
C GLU A 143 -5.97 12.75 -8.28
N ASN A 144 -7.05 13.27 -8.86
CA ASN A 144 -8.24 13.68 -8.11
C ASN A 144 -9.21 12.51 -7.86
N LYS A 145 -9.10 11.43 -8.63
CA LYS A 145 -9.98 10.26 -8.50
C LYS A 145 -9.55 9.43 -7.28
N PRO A 146 -10.45 9.02 -6.38
CA PRO A 146 -10.10 8.20 -5.21
C PRO A 146 -9.89 6.73 -5.58
N THR A 147 -8.88 6.43 -6.41
CA THR A 147 -8.53 5.08 -6.88
C THR A 147 -7.56 4.39 -5.95
N ILE A 148 -7.44 3.05 -6.07
CA ILE A 148 -6.36 2.31 -5.40
C ILE A 148 -4.98 2.82 -5.82
N LEU A 149 -4.79 3.36 -7.03
CA LEU A 149 -3.49 3.91 -7.42
C LEU A 149 -3.13 5.14 -6.59
N ASN A 150 -4.10 6.04 -6.37
CA ASN A 150 -3.88 7.28 -5.62
C ASN A 150 -3.82 7.04 -4.11
N HIS A 151 -4.59 6.07 -3.58
CA HIS A 151 -4.57 5.73 -2.16
C HIS A 151 -3.23 5.18 -1.65
N TYR A 152 -2.33 4.76 -2.55
CA TYR A 152 -1.00 4.25 -2.19
C TYR A 152 0.14 5.04 -2.84
N LYS A 153 -0.16 6.20 -3.43
CA LYS A 153 0.83 7.14 -3.99
C LYS A 153 1.38 8.01 -2.86
N ILE A 154 2.60 7.70 -2.40
CA ILE A 154 3.27 8.44 -1.32
C ILE A 154 3.90 9.75 -1.87
N PRO A 155 3.72 10.92 -1.22
CA PRO A 155 3.04 11.11 0.06
C PRO A 155 1.51 10.97 -0.05
N ILE A 156 0.93 10.19 0.86
CA ILE A 156 -0.52 10.02 0.93
C ILE A 156 -1.07 11.02 1.92
N PHE A 157 -2.11 11.75 1.51
CA PHE A 157 -2.93 12.59 2.38
C PHE A 157 -4.35 12.05 2.34
N LYS A 158 -4.79 11.38 3.42
CA LYS A 158 -6.13 10.82 3.53
C LYS A 158 -6.90 11.54 4.62
N ARG A 159 -7.97 12.21 4.22
CA ARG A 159 -9.01 12.67 5.16
C ARG A 159 -9.90 11.49 5.52
N VAL A 160 -10.03 11.24 6.82
CA VAL A 160 -10.95 10.24 7.39
C VAL A 160 -12.22 10.97 7.82
N PRO A 161 -13.38 10.71 7.19
CA PRO A 161 -14.64 11.27 7.64
C PRO A 161 -15.07 10.65 8.98
N GLN A 162 -15.92 11.36 9.72
CA GLN A 162 -16.62 10.77 10.85
C GLN A 162 -17.66 9.76 10.35
N GLY A 163 -17.75 8.60 10.99
CA GLY A 163 -18.79 7.61 10.69
C GLY A 163 -18.40 6.54 9.67
N GLU A 164 -17.20 6.58 9.07
CA GLU A 164 -16.74 5.52 8.18
C GLU A 164 -16.46 4.22 8.93
N ASN A 165 -16.41 3.11 8.21
CA ASN A 165 -16.11 1.80 8.77
C ASN A 165 -14.64 1.71 9.21
N SER A 166 -14.41 1.54 10.51
CA SER A 166 -13.06 1.44 11.09
C SER A 166 -12.28 0.22 10.58
N PHE A 167 -12.95 -0.88 10.23
CA PHE A 167 -12.29 -2.05 9.63
C PHE A 167 -11.75 -1.77 8.23
N ALA A 168 -12.44 -0.95 7.43
CA ALA A 168 -11.96 -0.58 6.11
C ALA A 168 -10.69 0.29 6.23
N LEU A 169 -10.72 1.29 7.10
CA LEU A 169 -9.54 2.12 7.40
C LEU A 169 -8.38 1.28 7.94
N SER A 170 -8.69 0.37 8.85
CA SER A 170 -7.75 -0.55 9.50
C SER A 170 -7.08 -1.49 8.49
N LYS A 171 -7.85 -2.09 7.57
CA LYS A 171 -7.32 -2.94 6.49
C LYS A 171 -6.42 -2.16 5.54
N TRP A 172 -6.79 -0.92 5.21
CA TRP A 172 -5.98 -0.03 4.39
C TRP A 172 -4.66 0.32 5.08
N LEU A 173 -4.70 0.77 6.34
CA LEU A 173 -3.51 1.14 7.11
C LEU A 173 -2.58 -0.07 7.34
N GLY A 174 -3.16 -1.25 7.58
CA GLY A 174 -2.44 -2.49 7.83
C GLY A 174 -1.51 -2.92 6.69
N ARG A 175 -1.78 -2.52 5.45
CA ARG A 175 -0.89 -2.80 4.30
C ARG A 175 0.49 -2.14 4.43
N PHE A 176 0.59 -1.01 5.13
CA PHE A 176 1.86 -0.35 5.40
C PHE A 176 2.64 -0.97 6.56
N LEU A 177 2.04 -1.92 7.29
CA LEU A 177 2.60 -2.51 8.50
C LEU A 177 2.96 -3.99 8.35
N LYS A 178 2.25 -4.72 7.47
CA LYS A 178 2.32 -6.19 7.31
C LYS A 178 3.74 -6.76 7.15
N ASN A 179 4.62 -6.03 6.49
CA ASN A 179 5.97 -6.50 6.14
C ASN A 179 7.08 -5.74 6.89
N GLU A 180 6.74 -4.81 7.79
CA GLU A 180 7.71 -4.02 8.53
C GLU A 180 8.23 -4.81 9.73
N LYS A 181 9.55 -4.78 9.96
CA LYS A 181 10.19 -5.55 11.04
C LYS A 181 10.56 -4.70 12.24
N GLU A 182 10.80 -3.41 12.05
CA GLU A 182 11.05 -2.45 13.12
C GLU A 182 9.95 -1.39 13.15
N ILE A 183 9.19 -1.33 14.25
CA ILE A 183 8.01 -0.46 14.36
C ILE A 183 8.03 0.30 15.69
N THR A 184 7.90 1.63 15.62
CA THR A 184 7.70 2.49 16.78
C THR A 184 6.32 3.12 16.73
N ILE A 185 5.49 2.83 17.75
CA ILE A 185 4.15 3.41 17.93
C ILE A 185 4.25 4.56 18.93
N ILE A 186 3.84 5.74 18.50
CA ILE A 186 3.94 7.00 19.24
C ILE A 186 2.52 7.52 19.42
N ASP A 187 1.92 7.34 20.61
CA ASP A 187 0.59 7.87 20.94
C ASP A 187 0.44 8.08 22.45
N ASN A 188 0.22 9.34 22.85
CA ASN A 188 0.01 9.72 24.25
C ASN A 188 -1.17 9.01 24.91
N PHE A 189 -2.18 8.61 24.14
CA PHE A 189 -3.41 7.99 24.64
C PHE A 189 -3.48 6.50 24.28
N LEU A 190 -2.32 5.86 24.06
CA LEU A 190 -2.25 4.46 23.65
C LEU A 190 -2.90 3.52 24.68
N TYR A 191 -2.76 3.82 25.97
CA TYR A 191 -3.35 3.01 27.04
C TYR A 191 -4.88 3.05 27.00
N GLU A 192 -5.45 4.25 26.94
CA GLU A 192 -6.90 4.48 26.85
C GLU A 192 -7.49 3.90 25.56
N ASN A 193 -6.75 4.02 24.46
CA ASN A 193 -7.15 3.54 23.14
C ASN A 193 -6.60 2.13 22.84
N SER A 194 -6.16 1.39 23.86
CA SER A 194 -5.54 0.07 23.66
C SER A 194 -6.45 -0.93 22.94
N ILE A 195 -7.77 -0.83 23.13
CA ILE A 195 -8.74 -1.66 22.39
C ILE A 195 -8.68 -1.35 20.88
N ASN A 196 -8.62 -0.08 20.49
CA ASN A 196 -8.50 0.31 19.09
C ASN A 196 -7.15 -0.12 18.52
N PHE A 197 -6.07 0.06 19.28
CA PHE A 197 -4.74 -0.41 18.89
C PHE A 197 -4.74 -1.92 18.62
N TYR A 198 -5.33 -2.71 19.51
CA TYR A 198 -5.48 -4.16 19.34
C TYR A 198 -6.33 -4.52 18.11
N ASN A 199 -7.54 -3.97 18.03
CA ASN A 199 -8.51 -4.34 17.02
C ASN A 199 -8.16 -3.87 15.61
N TYR A 200 -7.43 -2.76 15.50
CA TYR A 200 -7.29 -2.06 14.22
C TYR A 200 -5.86 -1.84 13.72
N VAL A 201 -4.84 -2.00 14.57
CA VAL A 201 -3.45 -1.74 14.18
C VAL A 201 -2.55 -2.95 14.40
N ILE A 202 -2.37 -3.40 15.66
CA ILE A 202 -1.35 -4.40 15.98
C ILE A 202 -1.60 -5.75 15.30
N LYS A 203 -2.84 -6.09 14.99
CA LYS A 203 -3.19 -7.34 14.27
C LYS A 203 -2.59 -7.47 12.86
N TYR A 204 -2.18 -6.36 12.25
CA TYR A 204 -1.49 -6.36 10.96
C TYR A 204 0.03 -6.33 11.10
N ILE A 205 0.55 -6.24 12.32
CA ILE A 205 1.97 -6.29 12.58
C ILE A 205 2.35 -7.76 12.81
N ASP A 206 3.40 -8.20 12.13
CA ASP A 206 4.00 -9.52 12.35
C ASP A 206 4.34 -9.69 13.84
N LYS A 207 4.02 -10.85 14.41
CA LYS A 207 4.24 -11.12 15.85
C LYS A 207 5.72 -11.07 16.22
N ASP A 208 6.59 -11.38 15.27
CA ASP A 208 8.04 -11.36 15.44
C ASP A 208 8.67 -9.98 15.19
N ALA A 209 7.90 -9.01 14.65
CA ALA A 209 8.39 -7.65 14.46
C ALA A 209 8.74 -7.01 15.80
N ASN A 210 9.82 -6.23 15.82
CA ASN A 210 10.28 -5.52 16.99
C ASN A 210 9.43 -4.25 17.20
N ILE A 211 8.59 -4.25 18.25
CA ILE A 211 7.65 -3.15 18.52
C ILE A 211 8.12 -2.34 19.72
N LYS A 212 8.36 -1.05 19.48
CA LYS A 212 8.59 -0.03 20.51
C LYS A 212 7.33 0.81 20.71
N LEU A 213 6.91 0.96 21.96
CA LEU A 213 5.79 1.83 22.32
C LEU A 213 6.30 3.09 23.02
N ILE A 214 5.80 4.25 22.62
CA ILE A 214 6.06 5.55 23.26
C ILE A 214 4.71 6.17 23.59
N THR A 215 4.42 6.30 24.89
CA THR A 215 3.14 6.79 25.42
C THR A 215 3.36 7.71 26.62
N MET A 216 2.31 8.18 27.28
CA MET A 216 2.43 8.97 28.51
C MET A 216 1.62 8.38 29.66
N VAL A 217 2.07 8.69 30.87
CA VAL A 217 1.29 8.49 32.09
C VAL A 217 0.37 9.70 32.31
N ASN A 218 -0.84 9.49 32.80
CA ASN A 218 -1.75 10.56 33.18
C ASN A 218 -2.53 10.22 34.45
N ASN A 219 -3.52 11.05 34.82
CA ASN A 219 -4.33 10.84 36.02
C ASN A 219 -5.24 9.60 35.99
N ARG A 220 -5.31 8.86 34.88
CA ARG A 220 -6.12 7.66 34.68
C ARG A 220 -5.32 6.37 34.64
N ASN A 221 -3.99 6.44 34.60
CA ASN A 221 -3.13 5.28 34.45
C ASN A 221 -1.80 5.45 35.21
N THR A 222 -1.05 4.36 35.36
CA THR A 222 0.29 4.34 35.96
C THR A 222 1.22 3.53 35.06
N GLU A 223 2.53 3.64 35.27
CA GLU A 223 3.52 2.83 34.54
C GLU A 223 3.27 1.34 34.71
N ALA A 224 2.96 0.90 35.93
CA ALA A 224 2.59 -0.48 36.21
C ALA A 224 1.34 -0.91 35.43
N ASN A 225 0.33 -0.04 35.31
CA ASN A 225 -0.85 -0.35 34.49
C ASN A 225 -0.50 -0.49 33.01
N ILE A 226 0.36 0.39 32.48
CA ILE A 226 0.79 0.36 31.07
C ILE A 226 1.58 -0.91 30.77
N ILE A 227 2.58 -1.24 31.62
CA ILE A 227 3.36 -2.47 31.49
C ILE A 227 2.45 -3.69 31.52
N ASN A 228 1.59 -3.79 32.54
CA ASN A 228 0.67 -4.92 32.68
C ASN A 228 -0.26 -5.02 31.46
N LYS A 229 -0.73 -3.90 30.91
CA LYS A 229 -1.62 -3.91 29.75
C LYS A 229 -0.93 -4.45 28.49
N PHE A 230 0.29 -4.01 28.20
CA PHE A 230 0.99 -4.35 26.95
C PHE A 230 1.92 -5.57 27.06
N LYS A 231 2.10 -6.13 28.26
CA LYS A 231 2.82 -7.41 28.48
C LYS A 231 1.91 -8.59 28.82
N SER A 232 0.61 -8.36 28.92
CA SER A 232 -0.38 -9.41 29.17
C SER A 232 -1.29 -9.63 27.96
N SER A 233 -2.03 -10.73 27.98
CA SER A 233 -3.06 -11.03 27.00
C SER A 233 -4.03 -9.85 26.78
N PRO A 234 -4.36 -9.50 25.52
CA PRO A 234 -3.98 -10.21 24.30
C PRO A 234 -2.64 -9.77 23.68
N PHE A 235 -1.92 -8.78 24.25
CA PHE A 235 -0.73 -8.18 23.63
C PHE A 235 0.55 -9.01 23.79
N ASP A 236 0.56 -9.96 24.71
CA ASP A 236 1.66 -10.91 24.95
C ASP A 236 2.02 -11.77 23.73
N LEU A 237 1.16 -11.81 22.71
CA LEU A 237 1.43 -12.49 21.44
C LEU A 237 2.39 -11.74 20.51
N TRP A 238 2.69 -10.46 20.77
CA TRP A 238 3.57 -9.64 19.95
C TRP A 238 4.87 -9.30 20.68
N ASN A 239 5.97 -9.20 19.92
CA ASN A 239 7.26 -8.78 20.45
C ASN A 239 7.32 -7.27 20.73
N ILE A 240 6.63 -6.84 21.78
CA ILE A 240 6.72 -5.48 22.33
C ILE A 240 8.01 -5.40 23.16
N SER A 241 9.12 -5.07 22.52
CA SER A 241 10.46 -5.13 23.12
C SER A 241 10.77 -3.96 24.05
N GLU A 242 10.21 -2.77 23.76
CA GLU A 242 10.44 -1.57 24.54
C GLU A 242 9.15 -0.81 24.82
N ILE A 243 9.02 -0.29 26.05
CA ILE A 243 7.96 0.65 26.41
C ILE A 243 8.62 1.88 27.01
N HIS A 244 8.27 3.04 26.49
CA HIS A 244 8.79 4.33 26.90
C HIS A 244 7.67 5.29 27.31
N ILE A 245 7.96 6.11 28.30
CA ILE A 245 7.07 7.15 28.82
C ILE A 245 7.63 8.53 28.52
N VAL A 246 6.75 9.43 28.07
CA VAL A 246 7.03 10.84 27.90
C VAL A 246 6.47 11.63 29.08
N ASN A 247 7.31 12.44 29.70
CA ASN A 247 7.02 13.08 30.99
C ASN A 247 6.27 14.42 30.86
N MET A 248 6.28 15.07 29.70
CA MET A 248 5.61 16.37 29.51
C MET A 248 4.67 16.40 28.30
N LYS A 249 3.41 16.77 28.55
CA LYS A 249 2.33 16.85 27.53
C LYS A 249 2.63 17.86 26.40
N ARG A 250 3.46 18.88 26.66
CA ARG A 250 3.90 19.87 25.66
C ARG A 250 4.93 19.34 24.68
N GLU A 251 5.63 18.26 25.02
CA GLU A 251 6.76 17.75 24.24
C GLU A 251 6.32 16.72 23.18
N GLN A 252 5.03 16.38 23.13
CA GLN A 252 4.51 15.42 22.16
C GLN A 252 3.04 15.70 21.82
N HIS A 253 2.79 16.38 20.71
CA HIS A 253 1.48 16.37 20.03
C HIS A 253 1.41 15.31 18.94
N ALA A 254 2.56 14.76 18.56
CA ALA A 254 2.69 13.90 17.40
C ALA A 254 2.21 12.48 17.73
N ARG A 255 1.32 11.97 16.86
CA ARG A 255 0.72 10.64 16.95
C ARG A 255 1.10 9.88 15.69
N ASN A 256 2.10 9.02 15.80
CA ASN A 256 2.75 8.45 14.63
C ASN A 256 3.01 6.96 14.77
N ILE A 257 3.12 6.31 13.62
CA ILE A 257 3.70 5.00 13.48
C ILE A 257 4.93 5.18 12.59
N LEU A 258 6.11 4.92 13.16
CA LEU A 258 7.38 4.95 12.45
C LEU A 258 7.77 3.51 12.14
N THR A 259 8.11 3.24 10.88
CA THR A 259 8.57 1.92 10.43
C THR A 259 9.90 2.06 9.70
N GLU A 260 10.45 0.98 9.15
CA GLU A 260 11.67 1.04 8.34
C GLU A 260 11.43 1.85 7.05
N ASN A 261 10.28 1.63 6.42
CA ASN A 261 9.96 2.23 5.14
C ASN A 261 9.09 3.49 5.23
N TYR A 262 8.30 3.66 6.29
CA TYR A 262 7.25 4.68 6.37
C TYR A 262 7.29 5.53 7.64
N ILE A 263 6.79 6.75 7.49
CA ILE A 263 6.33 7.60 8.58
C ILE A 263 4.85 7.84 8.37
N ILE A 264 4.03 7.32 9.27
CA ILE A 264 2.58 7.44 9.24
C ILE A 264 2.18 8.38 10.38
N MET A 265 1.62 9.53 10.03
CA MET A 265 1.10 10.52 10.97
C MET A 265 -0.42 10.39 11.01
N ILE A 266 -0.99 10.21 12.18
CA ILE A 266 -2.44 10.05 12.38
C ILE A 266 -2.88 11.12 13.37
N ASP A 267 -3.57 12.16 12.91
CA ASP A 267 -3.85 13.34 13.73
C ASP A 267 -4.51 13.00 15.07
N LYS A 268 -5.42 12.03 15.12
CA LYS A 268 -6.07 11.54 16.36
C LYS A 268 -5.42 10.32 16.99
N GLY A 269 -4.33 9.79 16.44
CA GLY A 269 -3.72 8.54 16.89
C GLY A 269 -4.73 7.40 16.83
N MET A 270 -4.71 6.51 17.81
CA MET A 270 -5.60 5.35 17.87
C MET A 270 -7.07 5.72 18.07
N ALA A 271 -7.39 6.95 18.46
CA ALA A 271 -8.76 7.44 18.56
C ALA A 271 -9.41 7.65 17.17
N VAL A 272 -8.65 7.64 16.07
CA VAL A 272 -9.21 7.73 14.70
C VAL A 272 -10.22 6.62 14.38
N PHE A 273 -10.08 5.46 15.02
CA PHE A 273 -11.00 4.32 14.88
C PHE A 273 -12.26 4.44 15.76
N GLY A 274 -12.54 5.64 16.28
CA GLY A 274 -13.73 5.96 17.05
C GLY A 274 -13.52 5.87 18.56
N THR A 275 -14.38 6.60 19.28
CA THR A 275 -14.50 6.53 20.74
C THR A 275 -15.88 6.02 21.13
N GLY A 276 -15.97 4.78 21.64
CA GLY A 276 -17.24 4.17 22.05
C GLY A 276 -17.69 3.01 21.16
N ARG A 277 -18.73 2.28 21.61
CA ARG A 277 -19.14 0.92 21.22
C ARG A 277 -19.54 0.70 19.75
N VAL A 278 -19.33 1.66 18.86
CA VAL A 278 -19.70 1.60 17.44
C VAL A 278 -18.42 1.69 16.61
N ASN A 279 -18.24 0.77 15.66
CA ASN A 279 -17.02 0.59 14.85
C ASN A 279 -16.82 1.70 13.79
N ASN A 280 -17.08 2.95 14.16
CA ASN A 280 -17.15 4.09 13.27
C ASN A 280 -15.99 5.04 13.55
N THR A 281 -15.35 5.52 12.49
CA THR A 281 -14.20 6.41 12.59
C THR A 281 -14.56 7.77 13.16
N ASP A 282 -13.58 8.37 13.82
CA ASP A 282 -13.57 9.77 14.20
C ASP A 282 -12.95 10.60 13.05
N GLN A 283 -13.45 11.81 12.83
CA GLN A 283 -12.83 12.69 11.83
C GLN A 283 -11.36 12.95 12.19
N SER A 284 -10.46 12.69 11.24
CA SER A 284 -9.00 12.85 11.38
C SER A 284 -8.36 12.99 10.01
N ASP A 285 -7.13 13.48 9.97
CA ASP A 285 -6.27 13.35 8.79
C ASP A 285 -5.18 12.30 9.06
N ILE A 286 -4.79 11.59 8.00
CA ILE A 286 -3.68 10.64 7.99
C ILE A 286 -2.73 11.03 6.88
N THR A 287 -1.45 11.19 7.22
CA THR A 287 -0.38 11.43 6.25
C THR A 287 0.61 10.27 6.26
N ILE A 288 0.99 9.75 5.10
CA ILE A 288 2.00 8.68 4.98
C ILE A 288 3.12 9.13 4.07
N ASN A 289 4.35 9.07 4.56
CA ASN A 289 5.57 9.42 3.83
C ASN A 289 6.55 8.23 3.78
N TYR A 290 7.44 8.23 2.79
CA TYR A 290 8.62 7.36 2.83
C TYR A 290 9.58 7.91 3.89
N ARG A 291 10.10 7.03 4.75
CA ARG A 291 11.05 7.43 5.79
C ARG A 291 12.31 8.06 5.20
N SER A 292 12.79 7.55 4.07
CA SER A 292 13.96 8.10 3.34
C SER A 292 13.77 9.52 2.80
N LYS A 293 12.53 10.01 2.71
CA LYS A 293 12.21 11.35 2.16
C LYS A 293 11.94 12.41 3.24
N VAL A 294 11.88 12.01 4.51
CA VAL A 294 11.64 12.93 5.62
C VAL A 294 12.95 13.10 6.39
N GLN A 295 13.43 14.34 6.47
CA GLN A 295 14.63 14.67 7.23
C GLN A 295 14.38 14.38 8.72
N GLU A 296 15.28 13.61 9.33
CA GLU A 296 15.33 13.19 10.74
C GLU A 296 14.07 13.48 11.56
N TYR A 297 13.12 12.53 11.55
CA TYR A 297 12.02 12.57 12.50
C TYR A 297 12.58 12.45 13.92
N SER A 298 12.61 13.57 14.63
CA SER A 298 13.08 13.63 16.01
C SER A 298 12.05 12.97 16.91
N LEU A 299 12.49 11.96 17.68
CA LEU A 299 11.67 11.43 18.77
C LEU A 299 11.38 12.55 19.78
N PRO A 300 10.27 12.45 20.55
CA PRO A 300 9.99 13.38 21.64
C PRO A 300 11.22 13.60 22.55
N LEU A 301 11.33 14.79 23.13
CA LEU A 301 12.32 15.05 24.17
C LEU A 301 11.89 14.36 25.48
N ASN A 302 12.84 14.05 26.37
CA ASN A 302 12.60 13.49 27.71
C ASN A 302 11.83 12.15 27.75
N ILE A 303 12.22 11.22 26.89
CA ILE A 303 11.68 9.86 26.87
C ILE A 303 12.42 8.97 27.88
N ARG A 304 11.68 8.25 28.71
CA ARG A 304 12.24 7.28 29.67
C ARG A 304 11.76 5.87 29.36
N LYS A 305 12.70 4.93 29.21
CA LYS A 305 12.43 3.50 29.06
C LYS A 305 11.94 2.91 30.39
N ILE A 306 10.84 2.15 30.34
CA ILE A 306 10.25 1.44 31.50
C ILE A 306 10.17 -0.08 31.28
N VAL A 307 10.35 -0.53 30.04
CA VAL A 307 10.60 -1.91 29.62
C VAL A 307 11.65 -1.86 28.52
#